data_AF-A0A376LIW4-F1
#
_entry.id   AF-A0A376LIW4-F1
#
_cell.length_a   1.000
_cell.length_b   1.000
_cell.length_c   1.000
_cell.angle_alpha   90.00
_cell.angle_beta   90.00
_cell.angle_gamma   90.00
#
_symmetry.space_group_name_H-M   'P 1'
#
loop_
_entity.id
_entity.type
_entity.pdbx_description
1 polymer ?
#
loop_
_entity_poly.entity_id
_entity_poly.type
_entity_poly.pdbx_seq_one_letter_code
_entity_poly.pdbx_strand_id
1 'polypeptide(L)'
;MSVLTVSENKNALFGIIQGSVYEDLRDISVKGLVDIGFDGYAVGGLAVGEPKADMHRILEHVCPQIPADKPRYLMGVGKPEDLVEGVRRGIDMFDCVMPTRNARNGHLFVTDGVVKIRNAKYKSDTGHSILSVIATPVAIIHALTCIISTVATKY
;
A
#
# COMPACT_ATOMS: atom_id res chain seq x y z
N MET A 1 21.76 -39.47 -11.93
CA MET A 1 21.29 -38.14 -12.36
C MET A 1 20.04 -37.83 -11.57
N SER A 2 20.20 -37.32 -10.35
CA SER A 2 19.07 -36.92 -9.50
C SER A 2 18.49 -35.63 -10.08
N VAL A 3 17.34 -35.74 -10.74
CA VAL A 3 16.50 -34.59 -11.05
C VAL A 3 16.17 -33.95 -9.70
N LEU A 4 16.81 -32.81 -9.41
CA LEU A 4 16.44 -31.99 -8.27
C LEU A 4 15.03 -31.50 -8.55
N THR A 5 14.05 -32.14 -7.91
CA THR A 5 12.69 -31.66 -7.86
C THR A 5 12.73 -30.27 -7.24
N VAL A 6 12.51 -29.23 -8.04
CA VAL A 6 12.16 -27.91 -7.51
C VAL A 6 10.95 -28.14 -6.62
N SER A 7 11.09 -27.88 -5.31
CA SER A 7 9.96 -28.04 -4.41
C SER A 7 8.82 -27.17 -4.92
N GLU A 8 7.64 -27.75 -5.12
CA GLU A 8 6.40 -27.04 -5.48
C GLU A 8 6.02 -26.08 -4.35
N ASN A 9 6.66 -24.92 -4.32
CA ASN A 9 6.42 -23.87 -3.36
C ASN A 9 5.22 -23.06 -3.83
N LYS A 10 4.11 -23.15 -3.10
CA LYS A 10 2.84 -22.48 -3.41
C LYS A 10 2.85 -20.98 -3.10
N ASN A 11 3.93 -20.46 -2.51
CA ASN A 11 4.02 -19.06 -2.13
C ASN A 11 4.27 -18.19 -3.36
N ALA A 12 3.55 -17.07 -3.46
CA ALA A 12 3.78 -16.07 -4.47
C ALA A 12 5.09 -15.30 -4.17
N LEU A 13 5.89 -15.05 -5.21
CA LEU A 13 7.13 -14.28 -5.12
C LEU A 13 6.99 -12.95 -5.85
N PHE A 14 7.36 -11.85 -5.18
CA PHE A 14 7.27 -10.50 -5.73
C PHE A 14 8.65 -9.94 -6.05
N GLY A 15 8.80 -9.36 -7.23
CA GLY A 15 9.97 -8.56 -7.61
C GLY A 15 9.83 -7.13 -7.10
N ILE A 16 10.87 -6.55 -6.51
CA ILE A 16 10.83 -5.18 -5.98
C ILE A 16 11.57 -4.22 -6.92
N ILE A 17 10.81 -3.37 -7.60
CA ILE A 17 11.31 -2.33 -8.49
C ILE A 17 11.96 -1.24 -7.64
N GLN A 18 13.21 -0.92 -7.95
CA GLN A 18 14.03 0.11 -7.31
C GLN A 18 14.49 1.14 -8.36
N GLY A 19 15.13 2.23 -7.90
CA GLY A 19 15.58 3.31 -8.79
C GLY A 19 15.36 4.73 -8.25
N SER A 20 14.95 4.88 -6.99
CA SER A 20 14.66 6.20 -6.39
C SER A 20 13.63 6.97 -7.23
N VAL A 21 13.84 8.28 -7.43
CA VAL A 21 13.03 9.18 -8.25
C VAL A 21 13.54 9.33 -9.70
N TYR A 22 14.43 8.43 -10.14
CA TYR A 22 15.05 8.47 -11.46
C TYR A 22 14.39 7.44 -12.39
N GLU A 23 13.80 7.91 -13.48
CA GLU A 23 13.02 7.08 -14.42
C GLU A 23 13.89 6.08 -15.18
N ASP A 24 15.09 6.48 -15.58
CA ASP A 24 16.06 5.61 -16.27
C ASP A 24 16.47 4.40 -15.41
N LEU A 25 16.72 4.62 -14.11
CA LEU A 25 17.02 3.54 -13.18
C LEU A 25 15.80 2.65 -12.94
N ARG A 26 14.60 3.22 -12.93
CA ARG A 26 13.34 2.47 -12.82
C ARG A 26 13.11 1.59 -14.04
N ASP A 27 13.38 2.08 -15.24
CA ASP A 27 13.25 1.30 -16.49
C ASP A 27 14.15 0.08 -16.50
N ILE A 28 15.42 0.27 -16.09
CA ILE A 28 16.38 -0.83 -15.93
C ILE A 28 15.84 -1.86 -14.94
N SER A 29 15.33 -1.40 -13.79
CA SER A 29 14.81 -2.29 -12.75
C SER A 29 13.55 -3.03 -13.18
N VAL A 30 12.59 -2.36 -13.81
CA VAL A 30 11.34 -2.98 -14.28
C VAL A 30 11.65 -4.03 -15.32
N LYS A 31 12.43 -3.66 -16.35
CA LYS A 31 12.80 -4.58 -17.43
C LYS A 31 13.46 -5.84 -16.89
N GLY A 32 14.47 -5.68 -16.03
CA GLY A 32 15.17 -6.82 -15.44
C GLY A 32 14.27 -7.74 -14.63
N LEU A 33 13.31 -7.19 -13.86
CA LEU A 33 12.38 -8.00 -13.07
C LEU A 33 11.28 -8.64 -13.92
N VAL A 34 10.81 -7.96 -14.97
CA VAL A 34 9.84 -8.52 -15.91
C VAL A 34 10.45 -9.68 -16.69
N ASP A 35 11.70 -9.55 -17.14
CA ASP A 35 12.43 -10.62 -17.84
C ASP A 35 12.62 -11.87 -16.96
N ILE A 36 12.72 -11.72 -15.63
CA ILE A 36 12.80 -12.86 -14.68
C ILE A 36 11.43 -13.55 -14.52
N GLY A 37 10.33 -12.79 -14.53
CA GLY A 37 8.96 -13.31 -14.40
C GLY A 37 8.56 -13.65 -12.96
N PHE A 38 7.97 -12.68 -12.25
CA PHE A 38 7.47 -12.86 -10.88
C PHE A 38 5.94 -13.04 -10.84
N ASP A 39 5.42 -13.45 -9.68
CA ASP A 39 3.98 -13.54 -9.44
C ASP A 39 3.32 -12.17 -9.26
N GLY A 40 4.11 -11.17 -8.85
CA GLY A 40 3.70 -9.79 -8.68
C GLY A 40 4.90 -8.83 -8.62
N TYR A 41 4.62 -7.53 -8.68
CA TYR A 41 5.66 -6.50 -8.72
C TYR A 41 5.39 -5.43 -7.67
N ALA A 42 6.35 -5.22 -6.79
CA ALA A 42 6.32 -4.17 -5.80
C ALA A 42 7.09 -2.94 -6.27
N VAL A 43 6.59 -1.75 -5.97
CA VAL A 43 7.29 -0.48 -6.17
C VAL A 43 7.84 -0.03 -4.81
N GLY A 44 9.16 -0.13 -4.66
CA GLY A 44 9.87 0.24 -3.44
C GLY A 44 10.55 1.60 -3.53
N GLY A 45 10.92 2.17 -2.38
CA GLY A 45 11.76 3.38 -2.32
C GLY A 45 11.05 4.69 -2.64
N LEU A 46 9.72 4.74 -2.54
CA LEU A 46 8.87 5.92 -2.76
C LEU A 46 8.04 6.31 -1.50
N ALA A 47 8.61 6.07 -0.32
CA ALA A 47 8.01 6.44 0.96
C ALA A 47 9.06 6.94 1.95
N VAL A 48 10.16 7.52 1.44
CA VAL A 48 11.36 7.85 2.24
C VAL A 48 11.47 9.35 2.54
N GLY A 49 10.58 10.18 1.99
CA GLY A 49 10.47 11.61 2.31
C GLY A 49 10.48 12.53 1.11
N GLU A 50 10.47 11.99 -0.10
CA GLU A 50 10.42 12.73 -1.35
C GLU A 50 9.08 13.47 -1.55
N PRO A 51 9.06 14.51 -2.40
CA PRO A 51 7.83 15.22 -2.73
C PRO A 51 6.77 14.31 -3.36
N LYS A 52 5.49 14.57 -3.06
CA LYS A 52 4.37 13.80 -3.62
C LYS A 52 4.30 13.82 -5.14
N ALA A 53 4.70 14.93 -5.75
CA ALA A 53 4.78 15.03 -7.21
C ALA A 53 5.77 14.02 -7.82
N ASP A 54 6.90 13.77 -7.15
CA ASP A 54 7.87 12.77 -7.61
C ASP A 54 7.34 11.35 -7.46
N MET A 55 6.72 11.03 -6.32
CA MET A 55 6.05 9.73 -6.13
C MET A 55 5.01 9.49 -7.26
N HIS A 56 4.16 10.47 -7.54
CA HIS A 56 3.12 10.37 -8.57
C HIS A 56 3.70 10.18 -9.97
N ARG A 57 4.72 10.96 -10.32
CA ARG A 57 5.43 10.87 -11.60
C ARG A 57 6.03 9.48 -11.80
N ILE A 58 6.70 8.95 -10.79
CA ILE A 58 7.31 7.62 -10.88
C ILE A 58 6.25 6.52 -10.98
N LEU A 59 5.14 6.64 -10.27
CA LEU A 59 4.03 5.69 -10.40
C LEU A 59 3.41 5.72 -11.81
N GLU A 60 3.18 6.91 -12.37
CA GLU A 60 2.69 7.09 -13.74
C GLU A 60 3.66 6.49 -14.78
N HIS A 61 4.96 6.57 -14.52
CA HIS A 61 5.99 6.01 -15.39
C HIS A 61 6.12 4.48 -15.29
N VAL A 62 6.09 3.93 -14.08
CA VAL A 62 6.41 2.51 -13.79
C VAL A 62 5.21 1.60 -13.98
N CYS A 63 4.03 1.99 -13.47
CA CYS A 63 2.86 1.09 -13.44
C CYS A 63 2.44 0.57 -14.82
N PRO A 64 2.46 1.37 -15.91
CA PRO A 64 2.13 0.90 -17.26
C PRO A 64 3.12 -0.13 -17.82
N GLN A 65 4.35 -0.17 -17.31
CA GLN A 65 5.41 -1.07 -17.77
C GLN A 65 5.29 -2.47 -17.12
N ILE A 66 4.51 -2.60 -16.05
CA ILE A 66 4.26 -3.87 -15.36
C ILE A 66 3.14 -4.63 -16.08
N PRO A 67 3.30 -5.95 -16.35
CA PRO A 67 2.25 -6.76 -16.98
C PRO A 67 0.88 -6.59 -16.31
N ALA A 68 -0.16 -6.41 -17.12
CA ALA A 68 -1.49 -6.07 -16.63
C ALA A 68 -2.17 -7.20 -15.83
N ASP A 69 -1.73 -8.44 -16.02
CA ASP A 69 -2.19 -9.64 -15.33
C ASP A 69 -1.49 -9.87 -13.98
N LYS A 70 -0.60 -8.96 -13.55
CA LYS A 70 0.21 -9.09 -12.34
C LYS A 70 -0.14 -8.00 -11.32
N PRO A 71 -0.27 -8.34 -10.03
CA PRO A 71 -0.60 -7.37 -8.99
C PRO A 71 0.57 -6.39 -8.76
N ARG A 72 0.21 -5.11 -8.59
CA ARG A 72 1.14 -4.02 -8.29
C ARG A 72 1.04 -3.60 -6.82
N TYR A 73 2.14 -3.66 -6.11
CA TYR A 73 2.19 -3.39 -4.67
C TYR A 73 3.03 -2.14 -4.36
N LEU A 74 2.45 -1.11 -3.74
CA LEU A 74 3.19 0.08 -3.29
C LEU A 74 3.59 -0.05 -1.82
N MET A 75 4.91 -0.11 -1.57
CA MET A 75 5.45 -0.37 -0.25
C MET A 75 5.56 0.91 0.62
N GLY A 76 5.09 0.86 1.86
CA GLY A 76 5.30 1.87 2.89
C GLY A 76 4.37 3.10 2.82
N VAL A 77 3.32 3.05 1.99
CA VAL A 77 2.38 4.15 1.77
C VAL A 77 1.03 3.84 2.40
N GLY A 78 0.44 4.80 3.13
CA GLY A 78 -0.86 4.55 3.76
C GLY A 78 -1.68 5.75 4.19
N LYS A 79 -1.31 6.98 3.83
CA LYS A 79 -2.25 8.10 4.03
C LYS A 79 -3.45 7.91 3.11
N PRO A 80 -4.69 8.22 3.54
CA PRO A 80 -5.88 8.02 2.72
C PRO A 80 -5.77 8.65 1.34
N GLU A 81 -5.21 9.87 1.25
CA GLU A 81 -5.04 10.58 -0.02
C GLU A 81 -4.06 9.85 -0.95
N ASP A 82 -2.99 9.31 -0.40
CA ASP A 82 -1.98 8.56 -1.15
C ASP A 82 -2.51 7.22 -1.68
N LEU A 83 -3.41 6.57 -0.93
CA LEU A 83 -4.07 5.34 -1.39
C LEU A 83 -4.93 5.61 -2.63
N VAL A 84 -5.72 6.69 -2.60
CA VAL A 84 -6.55 7.09 -3.74
C VAL A 84 -5.69 7.42 -4.97
N GLU A 85 -4.61 8.19 -4.77
CA GLU A 85 -3.70 8.54 -5.85
C GLU A 85 -2.91 7.34 -6.41
N GLY A 86 -2.57 6.37 -5.55
CA GLY A 86 -1.92 5.13 -5.98
C GLY A 86 -2.85 4.24 -6.81
N VAL A 87 -4.10 4.04 -6.37
CA VAL A 87 -5.10 3.25 -7.11
C VAL A 87 -5.38 3.88 -8.48
N ARG A 88 -5.50 5.21 -8.54
CA ARG A 88 -5.66 5.95 -9.82
C ARG A 88 -4.53 5.70 -10.81
N ARG A 89 -3.34 5.33 -10.31
CA ARG A 89 -2.13 5.04 -11.10
C ARG A 89 -1.87 3.54 -11.26
N GLY A 90 -2.82 2.69 -10.88
CA GLY A 90 -2.78 1.25 -11.13
C GLY A 90 -2.16 0.41 -10.01
N ILE A 91 -1.97 0.95 -8.80
CA ILE A 91 -1.55 0.15 -7.64
C ILE A 91 -2.74 -0.64 -7.08
N ASP A 92 -2.50 -1.92 -6.78
CA ASP A 92 -3.51 -2.87 -6.29
C ASP A 92 -3.38 -3.15 -4.79
N MET A 93 -2.17 -3.05 -4.24
CA MET A 93 -1.85 -3.41 -2.84
C MET A 93 -1.04 -2.32 -2.14
N PHE A 94 -1.21 -2.17 -0.82
CA PHE A 94 -0.48 -1.20 0.00
C PHE A 94 -0.15 -1.74 1.40
N ASP A 95 0.85 -1.17 2.06
CA ASP A 95 1.14 -1.42 3.47
C ASP A 95 1.60 -0.14 4.20
N CYS A 96 1.19 0.01 5.46
CA CYS A 96 1.65 1.13 6.27
C CYS A 96 1.48 0.87 7.78
N VAL A 97 2.48 1.28 8.56
CA VAL A 97 2.40 1.26 10.04
C VAL A 97 1.59 2.42 10.63
N MET A 98 1.23 3.42 9.82
CA MET A 98 0.60 4.66 10.28
C MET A 98 -0.72 4.42 11.04
N PRO A 99 -1.66 3.56 10.59
CA PRO A 99 -2.92 3.34 11.31
C PRO A 99 -2.70 2.79 12.73
N THR A 100 -1.87 1.76 12.86
CA THR A 100 -1.59 1.12 14.16
C THR A 100 -0.79 2.05 15.07
N ARG A 101 0.18 2.81 14.53
CA ARG A 101 0.94 3.82 15.28
C ARG A 101 0.06 4.96 15.78
N ASN A 102 -0.87 5.45 14.96
CA ASN A 102 -1.77 6.53 15.31
C ASN A 102 -2.75 6.11 16.41
N ALA A 103 -3.32 4.90 16.30
CA ALA A 103 -4.20 4.35 17.34
C ALA A 103 -3.50 4.29 18.71
N ARG A 104 -2.25 3.80 18.78
CA ARG A 104 -1.47 3.76 20.04
C ARG A 104 -1.22 5.15 20.65
N ASN A 105 -1.14 6.17 19.82
CA ASN A 105 -0.95 7.56 20.25
C ASN A 105 -2.27 8.31 20.51
N GLY A 106 -3.42 7.65 20.38
CA GLY A 106 -4.73 8.25 20.59
C GLY A 106 -5.17 9.17 19.44
N HIS A 107 -4.70 8.90 18.21
CA HIS A 107 -5.15 9.55 16.99
C HIS A 107 -6.03 8.58 16.19
N LEU A 108 -7.26 8.98 15.92
CA LEU A 108 -8.23 8.22 15.14
C LEU A 108 -8.46 8.90 13.80
N PHE A 109 -8.40 8.14 12.71
CA PHE A 109 -8.81 8.62 11.40
C PHE A 109 -10.33 8.63 11.32
N VAL A 110 -10.88 9.74 10.86
CA VAL A 110 -12.31 9.99 10.69
C VAL A 110 -12.55 10.57 9.31
N THR A 111 -13.77 10.51 8.80
CA THR A 111 -14.10 11.02 7.45
C THR A 111 -13.64 12.48 7.26
N ASP A 112 -13.81 13.31 8.30
CA ASP A 112 -13.49 14.74 8.27
C ASP A 112 -12.09 15.07 8.86
N GLY A 113 -11.18 14.08 8.94
CA GLY A 113 -9.78 14.30 9.35
C GLY A 113 -9.28 13.38 10.46
N VAL A 114 -8.59 13.94 11.46
CA VAL A 114 -7.96 13.18 12.55
C VAL A 114 -8.43 13.67 13.91
N VAL A 115 -9.02 12.76 14.70
CA VAL A 115 -9.47 13.03 16.07
C VAL A 115 -8.40 12.62 17.07
N LYS A 116 -8.01 13.54 17.95
CA LYS A 116 -7.14 13.26 19.10
C LYS A 116 -8.00 12.89 20.31
N ILE A 117 -8.25 11.61 20.52
CA ILE A 117 -9.24 11.13 21.51
C ILE A 117 -8.83 11.45 22.96
N ARG A 118 -7.55 11.70 23.22
CA ARG A 118 -7.04 12.14 24.53
C ARG A 118 -7.37 13.59 24.89
N ASN A 119 -7.99 14.36 23.99
CA ASN A 119 -8.34 15.75 24.27
C ASN A 119 -9.48 15.82 25.31
N ALA A 120 -9.37 16.74 26.27
CA ALA A 120 -10.32 16.91 27.36
C ALA A 120 -11.77 17.12 26.89
N LYS A 121 -11.99 17.68 25.69
CA LYS A 121 -13.33 17.84 25.10
C LYS A 121 -14.08 16.52 24.88
N TYR A 122 -13.38 15.38 24.86
CA TYR A 122 -13.98 14.05 24.68
C TYR A 122 -14.11 13.26 25.99
N LYS A 123 -13.74 13.84 27.15
CA LYS A 123 -13.70 13.15 28.45
C LYS A 123 -15.07 12.66 28.94
N SER A 124 -16.12 13.40 28.61
CA SER A 124 -17.51 13.11 28.98
C SER A 124 -18.38 12.82 27.75
N ASP A 125 -17.76 12.63 26.58
CA ASP A 125 -18.46 12.30 25.36
C ASP A 125 -18.88 10.83 25.42
N THR A 126 -20.15 10.62 25.81
CA THR A 126 -20.82 9.32 25.82
C THR A 126 -21.54 9.04 24.50
N GLY A 127 -21.38 9.94 23.53
CA GLY A 127 -22.14 10.00 22.31
C GLY A 127 -21.78 8.89 21.32
N HIS A 128 -22.81 8.30 20.73
CA HIS A 128 -22.78 7.58 19.47
C HIS A 128 -22.09 8.35 18.31
N SER A 129 -21.64 9.59 18.50
CA SER A 129 -20.90 10.45 17.56
C SER A 129 -19.44 10.07 17.36
N ILE A 130 -18.74 9.61 18.41
CA ILE A 130 -17.38 9.07 18.25
C ILE A 130 -17.41 7.62 17.74
N LEU A 131 -18.47 6.87 18.06
CA LEU A 131 -18.67 5.49 17.63
C LEU A 131 -19.25 5.36 16.21
N SER A 132 -20.06 6.30 15.72
CA SER A 132 -20.55 6.30 14.34
C SER A 132 -19.43 6.47 13.31
N VAL A 133 -18.32 7.08 13.73
CA VAL A 133 -17.14 7.33 12.92
C VAL A 133 -16.16 6.15 12.99
N ILE A 134 -16.22 5.38 14.07
CA ILE A 134 -15.57 4.08 14.20
C ILE A 134 -16.36 2.98 13.43
N ALA A 135 -17.64 3.23 13.12
CA ALA A 135 -18.60 2.29 12.55
C ALA A 135 -18.70 2.29 11.02
N THR A 136 -17.61 2.58 10.31
CA THR A 136 -17.40 1.79 9.09
C THR A 136 -16.61 0.55 9.50
N PRO A 137 -17.03 -0.67 9.11
CA PRO A 137 -16.28 -1.91 9.39
C PRO A 137 -14.82 -1.88 8.92
N VAL A 138 -14.42 -0.84 8.19
CA VAL A 138 -13.09 -0.62 7.61
C VAL A 138 -12.08 -0.08 8.63
N ALA A 139 -12.48 0.65 9.68
CA ALA A 139 -11.53 1.42 10.49
C ALA A 139 -10.92 0.69 11.69
N ILE A 140 -11.58 -0.32 12.27
CA ILE A 140 -11.04 -1.10 13.42
C ILE A 140 -10.72 -2.55 13.09
N ILE A 141 -11.29 -3.14 12.04
CA ILE A 141 -10.91 -4.50 11.61
C ILE A 141 -9.60 -4.49 10.80
N HIS A 142 -9.23 -3.37 10.16
CA HIS A 142 -8.01 -3.26 9.32
C HIS A 142 -6.82 -2.50 9.95
N ALA A 143 -6.79 -2.35 11.27
CA ALA A 143 -5.48 -2.28 11.94
C ALA A 143 -4.72 -3.63 11.83
N LEU A 144 -5.41 -4.71 11.42
CA LEU A 144 -4.94 -6.10 11.36
C LEU A 144 -4.79 -6.69 9.95
N THR A 145 -5.13 -5.97 8.88
CA THR A 145 -4.94 -6.44 7.49
C THR A 145 -4.15 -5.38 6.73
N CYS A 146 -2.91 -5.71 6.36
CA CYS A 146 -2.23 -5.09 5.21
C CYS A 146 -3.23 -4.91 4.07
N ILE A 147 -3.22 -3.75 3.42
CA ILE A 147 -4.27 -3.30 2.53
C ILE A 147 -4.31 -4.21 1.27
N ILE A 148 -5.24 -5.17 1.35
CA ILE A 148 -5.97 -5.89 0.30
C ILE A 148 -5.19 -6.97 -0.48
N SER A 149 -5.41 -8.23 -0.07
CA SER A 149 -5.22 -9.46 -0.86
C SER A 149 -6.45 -9.81 -1.73
N THR A 150 -7.22 -8.84 -2.22
CA THR A 150 -8.40 -9.13 -3.05
C THR A 150 -8.70 -8.04 -4.09
N VAL A 151 -7.91 -8.01 -5.17
CA VAL A 151 -8.40 -7.69 -6.53
C VAL A 151 -7.94 -8.83 -7.47
N ALA A 152 -8.28 -10.06 -7.09
CA ALA A 152 -8.03 -11.27 -7.91
C ALA A 152 -9.32 -12.04 -8.22
N THR A 153 -10.50 -11.41 -8.08
CA THR A 153 -11.76 -12.01 -8.52
C THR A 153 -12.73 -10.91 -8.95
N LYS A 154 -12.94 -10.80 -10.27
CA LYS A 154 -13.77 -9.81 -11.00
C LYS A 154 -13.17 -8.40 -11.10
N TYR A 155 -12.34 -8.15 -12.12
CA TYR A 155 -12.75 -7.80 -13.49
C TYR A 155 -11.73 -8.35 -14.48
#